data_AF-A0A855LHB0-F1
#
_entry.id   AF-A0A855LHB0-F1
#
_cell.length_a   1.000
_cell.length_b   1.000
_cell.length_c   1.000
_cell.angle_alpha   90.00
_cell.angle_beta   90.00
_cell.angle_gamma   90.00
#
_symmetry.space_group_name_H-M   'P 1'
#
loop_
_entity.id
_entity.type
_entity.pdbx_description
1 polymer ?
#
loop_
_entity_poly.entity_id
_entity_poly.type
_entity_poly.pdbx_seq_one_letter_code
_entity_poly.pdbx_strand_id
1 'polypeptide(L)'
;MNNYLNPAQAPALLYALESIMALAGRQRVDHAPTYTAARTVLQSPDIRDEVFANFLTRQGKAARYLFSLLLETDFDPERLLRSALAHRELTVRLAAVSVCQDLPPAQASPLLLEALARPGAKVRVSILRALLPLSDDPVHLLRLALLDPSPAIRSLARWAAPRHGVDASEVLTQRLSLDFPTRKREWLGVLGLASELEIRLQKHWLIEALSSIYPSVRQAAVRLLGDEDLQLMLGALSDPSEKVYLAAYALSDKQPWAVLNTGVATKLDCEWHDLPPQRSWAILRLMSHWQQIAYLLKRLEAEPVVETFWLRKVDLWCDRQYQVVDPVTSKGERSALMQQLRALAANGHIQSARVALFTD
;
A
#
# COMPACT_ATOMS: atom_id res chain seq x y z
N MET A 1 25.74 52.91 1.06
CA MET A 1 25.34 51.94 0.00
C MET A 1 24.30 50.89 0.45
N ASN A 2 23.65 51.02 1.62
CA ASN A 2 22.66 50.05 2.13
C ASN A 2 21.19 50.51 2.02
N ASN A 3 20.81 51.25 0.98
CA ASN A 3 19.41 51.71 0.83
C ASN A 3 18.43 50.59 0.43
N TYR A 4 18.91 49.39 0.08
CA TYR A 4 18.08 48.31 -0.45
C TYR A 4 17.81 47.15 0.54
N LEU A 5 18.51 47.12 1.69
CA LEU A 5 18.31 46.11 2.73
C LEU A 5 17.53 46.73 3.90
N ASN A 6 16.23 46.94 3.70
CA ASN A 6 15.32 47.46 4.71
C ASN A 6 13.94 46.79 4.60
N PRO A 7 13.08 46.91 5.63
CA PRO A 7 11.75 46.26 5.64
C PRO A 7 10.85 46.60 4.44
N ALA A 8 10.94 47.81 3.87
CA ALA A 8 10.14 48.19 2.71
C ALA A 8 10.48 47.40 1.43
N GLN A 9 11.60 46.67 1.42
CA GLN A 9 12.03 45.80 0.33
C GLN A 9 11.74 44.31 0.59
N ALA A 10 10.92 43.98 1.60
CA ALA A 10 10.58 42.59 1.94
C ALA A 10 10.08 41.74 0.75
N PRO A 11 9.19 42.23 -0.14
CA PRO A 11 8.75 41.44 -1.30
C PRO A 11 9.92 41.07 -2.21
N ALA A 12 10.85 42.01 -2.44
CA ALA A 12 12.02 41.79 -3.29
C ALA A 12 13.02 40.80 -2.65
N LEU A 13 13.22 40.89 -1.33
CA LEU A 13 14.07 39.96 -0.58
C LEU A 13 13.49 38.54 -0.58
N LEU A 14 12.17 38.41 -0.37
CA LEU A 14 11.47 37.12 -0.40
C LEU A 14 11.42 36.54 -1.82
N TYR A 15 11.38 37.38 -2.85
CA TYR A 15 11.54 36.94 -4.25
C TYR A 15 12.96 36.40 -4.50
N ALA A 16 13.99 37.09 -4.00
CA ALA A 16 15.41 36.73 -4.16
C ALA A 16 15.92 35.69 -3.13
N LEU A 17 15.02 35.03 -2.39
CA LEU A 17 15.35 34.18 -1.25
C LEU A 17 16.37 33.07 -1.58
N GLU A 18 16.23 32.42 -2.72
CA GLU A 18 17.17 31.37 -3.14
C GLU A 18 18.57 31.91 -3.39
N SER A 19 18.67 33.11 -3.97
CA SER A 19 19.95 33.80 -4.15
C SER A 19 20.57 34.20 -2.81
N ILE A 20 19.76 34.69 -1.86
CA ILE A 20 20.21 35.00 -0.50
C ILE A 20 20.73 33.74 0.20
N MET A 21 20.03 32.62 0.08
CA MET A 21 20.48 31.33 0.62
C MET A 21 21.76 30.81 -0.05
N ALA A 22 21.94 31.06 -1.35
CA ALA A 22 23.15 30.69 -2.07
C ALA A 22 24.39 31.48 -1.60
N LEU A 23 24.22 32.73 -1.14
CA LEU A 23 25.30 33.51 -0.53
C LEU A 23 25.88 32.79 0.70
N ALA A 24 25.01 32.25 1.57
CA ALA A 24 25.43 31.45 2.72
C ALA A 24 26.13 30.14 2.31
N GLY A 25 25.64 29.48 1.25
CA GLY A 25 26.19 28.21 0.76
C GLY A 25 27.58 28.31 0.15
N ARG A 26 27.99 29.48 -0.38
CA ARG A 26 29.31 29.67 -1.01
C ARG A 26 30.44 29.98 -0.02
N GLN A 27 30.12 30.27 1.24
CA GLN A 27 31.09 30.47 2.35
C GLN A 27 32.27 31.42 2.05
N ARG A 28 32.08 32.40 1.17
CA ARG A 28 33.10 33.42 0.93
C ARG A 28 32.96 34.56 1.93
N VAL A 29 34.10 35.07 2.43
CA VAL A 29 34.18 36.08 3.49
C VAL A 29 33.46 37.38 3.12
N ASP A 30 33.45 37.74 1.82
CA ASP A 30 32.81 38.94 1.27
C ASP A 30 31.27 38.87 1.23
N HIS A 31 30.68 37.67 1.25
CA HIS A 31 29.22 37.49 1.20
C HIS A 31 28.56 37.50 2.58
N ALA A 32 29.31 37.24 3.65
CA ALA A 32 28.78 37.14 5.01
C ALA A 32 28.06 38.43 5.47
N PRO A 33 28.58 39.65 5.25
CA PRO A 33 27.89 40.88 5.68
C PRO A 33 26.55 41.08 4.97
N THR A 34 26.48 40.79 3.67
CA THR A 34 25.26 40.95 2.86
C THR A 34 24.20 39.92 3.27
N TYR A 35 24.60 38.67 3.46
CA TYR A 35 23.71 37.62 3.95
C TYR A 35 23.16 37.95 5.35
N THR A 36 24.02 38.35 6.28
CA THR A 36 23.61 38.73 7.64
C THR A 36 22.64 39.90 7.60
N ALA A 37 22.93 40.96 6.83
CA ALA A 37 22.03 42.11 6.71
C ALA A 37 20.66 41.73 6.11
N ALA A 38 20.64 40.92 5.05
CA ALA A 38 19.38 40.43 4.47
C ALA A 38 18.58 39.56 5.47
N ARG A 39 19.26 38.69 6.22
CA ARG A 39 18.66 37.87 7.27
C ARG A 39 18.07 38.74 8.40
N THR A 40 18.79 39.76 8.85
CA THR A 40 18.31 40.70 9.87
C THR A 40 17.03 41.41 9.42
N VAL A 41 16.94 41.83 8.15
CA VAL A 41 15.70 42.39 7.60
C VAL A 41 14.58 41.36 7.64
N LEU A 42 14.82 40.14 7.15
CA LEU A 42 13.84 39.04 7.16
C LEU A 42 13.38 38.65 8.58
N GLN A 43 14.17 38.91 9.61
CA GLN A 43 13.82 38.67 11.02
C GLN A 43 13.16 39.89 11.70
N SER A 44 13.04 41.02 11.00
CA SER A 44 12.43 42.24 11.55
C SER A 44 10.97 42.01 11.94
N PRO A 45 10.50 42.56 13.08
CA PRO A 45 9.09 42.56 13.45
C PRO A 45 8.17 43.12 12.36
N ASP A 46 8.61 44.15 11.62
CA ASP A 46 7.80 44.89 10.65
C ASP A 46 7.28 44.03 9.48
N ILE A 47 7.99 42.95 9.13
CA ILE A 47 7.70 42.14 7.94
C ILE A 47 7.41 40.68 8.29
N ARG A 48 7.28 40.37 9.57
CA ARG A 48 7.17 39.01 10.09
C ARG A 48 5.95 38.27 9.54
N ASP A 49 4.80 38.94 9.45
CA ASP A 49 3.59 38.35 8.86
C ASP A 49 3.75 38.08 7.36
N GLU A 50 4.49 38.91 6.63
CA GLU A 50 4.78 38.69 5.20
C GLU A 50 5.71 37.48 5.01
N VAL A 51 6.75 37.38 5.84
CA VAL A 51 7.67 36.24 5.88
C VAL A 51 6.92 34.95 6.23
N PHE A 52 6.00 35.00 7.20
CA PHE A 52 5.15 33.87 7.57
C PHE A 52 4.20 33.46 6.42
N ALA A 53 3.55 34.42 5.75
CA ALA A 53 2.71 34.15 4.59
C ALA A 53 3.52 33.50 3.45
N ASN A 54 4.76 33.95 3.24
CA ASN A 54 5.67 33.34 2.28
C ASN A 54 6.04 31.91 2.69
N PHE A 55 6.36 31.67 3.97
CA PHE A 55 6.64 30.33 4.50
C PHE A 55 5.53 29.33 4.15
N LEU A 56 4.26 29.68 4.38
CA LEU A 56 3.11 28.80 4.10
C LEU A 56 2.99 28.37 2.62
N THR A 57 3.52 29.19 1.71
CA THR A 57 3.37 29.02 0.25
C THR A 57 4.67 28.64 -0.45
N ARG A 58 5.78 28.44 0.26
CA ARG A 58 7.06 27.96 -0.28
C ARG A 58 7.22 26.44 -0.20
N GLN A 59 8.24 25.92 -0.89
CA GLN A 59 8.59 24.49 -0.91
C GLN A 59 10.09 24.29 -0.73
N GLY A 60 10.52 23.06 -0.48
CA GLY A 60 11.92 22.66 -0.56
C GLY A 60 12.84 23.36 0.45
N LYS A 61 14.00 23.83 -0.02
CA LYS A 61 15.00 24.48 0.84
C LYS A 61 14.50 25.84 1.35
N ALA A 62 13.76 26.59 0.53
CA ALA A 62 13.22 27.90 0.89
C ALA A 62 12.24 27.81 2.07
N ALA A 63 11.29 26.87 2.03
CA ALA A 63 10.35 26.67 3.13
C ALA A 63 11.05 26.32 4.45
N ARG A 64 12.06 25.43 4.40
CA ARG A 64 12.87 25.07 5.57
C ARG A 64 13.64 26.27 6.11
N TYR A 65 14.23 27.07 5.22
CA TYR A 65 14.97 28.26 5.61
C TYR A 65 14.07 29.28 6.32
N LEU A 66 12.90 29.59 5.75
CA LEU A 66 11.94 30.51 6.37
C LEU A 66 11.41 29.98 7.70
N PHE A 67 11.15 28.67 7.81
CA PHE A 67 10.78 28.06 9.08
C PHE A 67 11.85 28.26 10.16
N SER A 68 13.12 27.94 9.85
CA SER A 68 14.25 28.17 10.77
C SER A 68 14.40 29.65 11.12
N LEU A 69 14.23 30.54 10.15
CA LEU A 69 14.32 31.98 10.37
C LEU A 69 13.27 32.47 11.35
N LEU A 70 12.01 32.02 11.20
CA LEU A 70 10.90 32.38 12.08
C LEU A 70 11.05 31.81 13.49
N LEU A 71 11.62 30.60 13.64
CA LEU A 71 11.90 29.99 14.95
C LEU A 71 12.90 30.79 15.80
N GLU A 72 13.78 31.55 15.16
CA GLU A 72 14.79 32.37 15.83
C GLU A 72 14.28 33.77 16.19
N THR A 73 13.00 34.04 16.00
CA THR A 73 12.35 35.31 16.35
C THR A 73 11.35 35.12 17.49
N ASP A 74 10.88 36.21 18.06
CA ASP A 74 9.74 36.27 19.00
C ASP A 74 8.37 36.12 18.31
N PHE A 75 8.31 35.48 17.12
CA PHE A 75 7.04 35.14 16.50
C PHE A 75 6.27 34.13 17.37
N ASP A 76 4.93 34.22 17.36
CA ASP A 76 4.02 33.28 18.04
C ASP A 76 4.42 31.82 17.76
N PRO A 77 5.08 31.13 18.73
CA PRO A 77 5.65 29.81 18.49
C PRO A 77 4.57 28.75 18.25
N GLU A 78 3.41 28.90 18.90
CA GLU A 78 2.31 27.96 18.77
C GLU A 78 1.70 28.05 17.36
N ARG A 79 1.40 29.26 16.89
CA ARG A 79 0.88 29.50 15.54
C ARG A 79 1.84 28.99 14.47
N LEU A 80 3.14 29.22 14.65
CA LEU A 80 4.18 28.73 13.73
C LEU A 80 4.21 27.21 13.67
N LEU A 81 4.30 26.55 14.83
CA LEU A 81 4.44 25.11 14.91
C LEU A 81 3.18 24.39 14.42
N ARG A 82 1.99 24.88 14.77
CA ARG A 82 0.74 24.35 14.24
C ARG A 82 0.70 24.39 12.71
N SER A 83 1.14 25.51 12.13
CA SER A 83 1.23 25.68 10.67
C SER A 83 2.32 24.82 10.04
N ALA A 84 3.46 24.66 10.71
CA ALA A 84 4.58 23.85 10.24
C ALA A 84 4.27 22.33 10.29
N LEU A 85 3.57 21.85 11.32
CA LEU A 85 3.06 20.48 11.43
C LEU A 85 1.97 20.18 10.38
N ALA A 86 1.25 21.20 9.95
CA ALA A 86 0.27 21.16 8.87
C ALA A 86 0.87 21.31 7.46
N HIS A 87 2.16 21.65 7.36
CA HIS A 87 2.77 22.10 6.11
C HIS A 87 2.82 20.96 5.07
N ARG A 88 2.70 21.30 3.78
CA ARG A 88 2.76 20.29 2.70
C ARG A 88 4.11 19.56 2.65
N GLU A 89 5.19 20.29 2.89
CA GLU A 89 6.55 19.75 2.87
C GLU A 89 6.78 18.78 4.03
N LEU A 90 7.09 17.53 3.70
CA LEU A 90 7.43 16.50 4.67
C LEU A 90 8.58 16.92 5.60
N THR A 91 9.61 17.56 5.05
CA THR A 91 10.79 17.97 5.84
C THR A 91 10.49 19.09 6.83
N VAL A 92 9.57 20.00 6.50
CA VAL A 92 9.12 21.05 7.43
C VAL A 92 8.33 20.41 8.58
N ARG A 93 7.40 19.50 8.27
CA ARG A 93 6.65 18.77 9.29
C ARG A 93 7.56 18.01 10.26
N LEU A 94 8.57 17.31 9.75
CA LEU A 94 9.52 16.58 10.59
C LEU A 94 10.38 17.52 11.44
N ALA A 95 10.81 18.66 10.90
CA ALA A 95 11.53 19.69 11.67
C ALA A 95 10.64 20.26 12.78
N ALA A 96 9.37 20.53 12.50
CA ALA A 96 8.41 20.99 13.50
C ALA A 96 8.20 19.98 14.63
N VAL A 97 8.12 18.68 14.32
CA VAL A 97 8.08 17.63 15.36
C VAL A 97 9.32 17.69 16.25
N SER A 98 10.51 17.86 15.66
CA SER A 98 11.75 18.00 16.43
C SER A 98 11.69 19.20 17.38
N VAL A 99 11.23 20.36 16.91
CA VAL A 99 11.10 21.56 17.75
C VAL A 99 10.08 21.33 18.87
N CYS A 100 8.97 20.65 18.60
CA CYS A 100 8.00 20.31 19.64
C CYS A 100 8.59 19.41 20.74
N GLN A 101 9.62 18.60 20.47
CA GLN A 101 10.27 17.77 21.49
C GLN A 101 11.07 18.59 22.50
N ASP A 102 11.50 19.80 22.11
CA ASP A 102 12.24 20.72 22.98
C ASP A 102 11.31 21.63 23.80
N LEU A 103 9.99 21.59 23.54
CA LEU A 103 8.99 22.37 24.28
C LEU A 103 8.55 21.68 25.57
N PRO A 104 8.06 22.44 26.57
CA PRO A 104 7.38 21.87 27.71
C PRO A 104 6.21 20.96 27.30
N PRO A 105 5.96 19.83 28.00
CA PRO A 105 4.90 18.87 27.63
C PRO A 105 3.52 19.52 27.45
N ALA A 106 3.17 20.48 28.30
CA ALA A 106 1.89 21.20 28.24
C ALA A 106 1.67 21.96 26.92
N GLN A 107 2.75 22.37 26.24
CA GLN A 107 2.68 23.05 24.93
C GLN A 107 2.83 22.05 23.78
N ALA A 108 3.72 21.07 23.93
CA ALA A 108 4.02 20.09 22.89
C ALA A 108 2.86 19.13 22.61
N SER A 109 2.27 18.55 23.66
CA SER A 109 1.24 17.52 23.56
C SER A 109 0.03 17.92 22.71
N PRO A 110 -0.63 19.08 22.91
CA PRO A 110 -1.79 19.46 22.09
C PRO A 110 -1.44 19.62 20.61
N LEU A 111 -0.29 20.23 20.29
CA LEU A 111 0.18 20.40 18.91
C LEU A 111 0.44 19.05 18.22
N LEU A 112 1.12 18.15 18.92
CA LEU A 112 1.46 16.82 18.41
C LEU A 112 0.21 15.93 18.26
N LEU A 113 -0.74 15.98 19.19
CA LEU A 113 -2.02 15.26 19.10
C LEU A 113 -2.84 15.72 17.89
N GLU A 114 -2.96 17.03 17.67
CA GLU A 114 -3.63 17.57 16.48
C GLU A 114 -2.95 17.07 15.18
N ALA A 115 -1.62 17.06 15.16
CA ALA A 115 -0.85 16.63 14.00
C ALA A 115 -0.92 15.12 13.76
N LEU A 116 -1.10 14.29 14.79
CA LEU A 116 -1.18 12.82 14.68
C LEU A 116 -2.36 12.35 13.82
N ALA A 117 -3.46 13.11 13.82
CA ALA A 117 -4.65 12.82 13.02
C ALA A 117 -4.44 13.06 11.51
N ARG A 118 -3.44 13.86 11.14
CA ARG A 118 -3.18 14.27 9.75
C ARG A 118 -2.54 13.13 8.93
N PRO A 119 -2.75 13.08 7.61
CA PRO A 119 -2.11 12.07 6.75
C PRO A 119 -0.58 12.18 6.70
N GLY A 120 0.09 11.03 6.58
CA GLY A 120 1.54 10.94 6.39
C GLY A 120 2.21 10.03 7.42
N ALA A 121 2.28 8.74 7.13
CA ALA A 121 2.78 7.71 8.06
C ALA A 121 4.13 8.07 8.70
N LYS A 122 5.11 8.54 7.90
CA LYS A 122 6.43 8.92 8.41
C LYS A 122 6.38 10.01 9.48
N VAL A 123 5.60 11.07 9.26
CA VAL A 123 5.43 12.16 10.23
C VAL A 123 4.71 11.65 11.47
N ARG A 124 3.63 10.87 11.28
CA ARG A 124 2.85 10.30 12.38
C ARG A 124 3.68 9.36 13.27
N VAL A 125 4.64 8.61 12.70
CA VAL A 125 5.57 7.77 13.47
C VAL A 125 6.47 8.66 14.34
N SER A 126 7.03 9.73 13.78
CA SER A 126 7.81 10.70 14.54
C SER A 126 6.99 11.37 15.65
N ILE A 127 5.76 11.76 15.35
CA ILE A 127 4.82 12.34 16.32
C ILE A 127 4.51 11.34 17.44
N LEU A 128 4.13 10.10 17.12
CA LEU A 128 3.83 9.08 18.12
C LEU A 128 5.04 8.83 19.02
N ARG A 129 6.24 8.74 18.44
CA ARG A 129 7.49 8.60 19.21
C ARG A 129 7.74 9.79 20.14
N ALA A 130 7.42 11.01 19.71
CA ALA A 130 7.53 12.22 20.52
C ALA A 130 6.45 12.29 21.61
N LEU A 131 5.23 11.84 21.33
CA LEU A 131 4.10 11.86 22.27
C LEU A 131 4.20 10.84 23.38
N LEU A 132 4.69 9.63 23.12
CA LEU A 132 4.68 8.54 24.12
C LEU A 132 5.34 8.92 25.46
N PRO A 133 6.51 9.59 25.50
CA PRO A 133 7.11 10.03 26.76
C PRO A 133 6.40 11.23 27.41
N LEU A 134 5.60 11.98 26.66
CA LEU A 134 4.93 13.21 27.11
C LEU A 134 3.47 13.00 27.52
N SER A 135 2.92 11.83 27.23
CA SER A 135 1.50 11.53 27.40
C SER A 135 1.19 11.09 28.82
N ASP A 136 0.16 11.67 29.42
CA ASP A 136 -0.39 11.21 30.71
C ASP A 136 -1.12 9.85 30.57
N ASP A 137 -1.65 9.54 29.38
CA ASP A 137 -2.28 8.25 29.06
C ASP A 137 -1.65 7.59 27.81
N PRO A 138 -0.43 7.04 27.93
CA PRO A 138 0.22 6.35 26.83
C PRO A 138 -0.53 5.07 26.43
N VAL A 139 -1.30 4.47 27.34
CA VAL A 139 -2.09 3.25 27.09
C VAL A 139 -3.15 3.52 26.03
N HIS A 140 -3.93 4.59 26.18
CA HIS A 140 -4.95 4.96 25.18
C HIS A 140 -4.33 5.25 23.81
N LEU A 141 -3.23 6.00 23.76
CA LEU A 141 -2.52 6.28 22.50
C LEU A 141 -2.04 5.01 21.80
N LEU A 142 -1.48 4.07 22.57
CA LEU A 142 -1.00 2.80 22.02
C LEU A 142 -2.14 1.94 21.50
N ARG A 143 -3.29 1.89 22.19
CA ARG A 143 -4.49 1.19 21.71
C ARG A 143 -4.97 1.73 20.36
N LEU A 144 -5.02 3.05 20.20
CA LEU A 144 -5.35 3.68 18.92
C LEU A 144 -4.30 3.38 17.84
N ALA A 145 -3.02 3.45 18.19
CA ALA A 145 -1.92 3.24 17.25
C ALA A 145 -1.79 1.78 16.78
N LEU A 146 -2.15 0.80 17.64
CA LEU A 146 -2.22 -0.62 17.27
C LEU A 146 -3.29 -0.90 16.22
N LEU A 147 -4.36 -0.10 16.18
CA LEU A 147 -5.43 -0.19 15.17
C LEU A 147 -5.27 0.84 14.04
N ASP A 148 -4.08 1.43 13.89
CA ASP A 148 -3.81 2.37 12.82
C ASP A 148 -3.78 1.68 11.44
N PRO A 149 -4.28 2.29 10.35
CA PRO A 149 -4.14 1.71 9.01
C PRO A 149 -2.70 1.57 8.51
N SER A 150 -1.74 2.32 9.07
CA SER A 150 -0.34 2.30 8.65
C SER A 150 0.45 1.21 9.38
N PRO A 151 1.09 0.27 8.66
CA PRO A 151 1.93 -0.76 9.29
C PRO A 151 3.10 -0.17 10.08
N ALA A 152 3.66 0.97 9.65
CA ALA A 152 4.74 1.62 10.38
C ALA A 152 4.31 2.17 11.75
N ILE A 153 3.04 2.58 11.90
CA ILE A 153 2.50 3.07 13.18
C ILE A 153 2.22 1.89 14.09
N ARG A 154 1.56 0.84 13.57
CA ARG A 154 1.31 -0.39 14.33
C ARG A 154 2.60 -1.06 14.78
N SER A 155 3.63 -1.09 13.93
CA SER A 155 4.95 -1.62 14.29
C SER A 155 5.58 -0.87 15.48
N LEU A 156 5.56 0.48 15.46
CA LEU A 156 6.03 1.28 16.59
C LEU A 156 5.17 1.02 17.85
N ALA A 157 3.85 0.96 17.69
CA ALA A 157 2.93 0.72 18.80
C ALA A 157 3.15 -0.67 19.42
N ARG A 158 3.28 -1.73 18.62
CA ARG A 158 3.59 -3.10 19.08
C ARG A 158 4.91 -3.17 19.82
N TRP A 159 5.92 -2.44 19.37
CA TRP A 159 7.21 -2.36 20.06
C TRP A 159 7.10 -1.65 21.42
N ALA A 160 6.31 -0.58 21.51
CA ALA A 160 6.14 0.19 22.74
C ALA A 160 5.15 -0.44 23.73
N ALA A 161 4.14 -1.16 23.24
CA ALA A 161 3.00 -1.69 24.01
C ALA A 161 3.38 -2.49 25.26
N PRO A 162 4.35 -3.44 25.23
CA PRO A 162 4.73 -4.21 26.41
C PRO A 162 5.26 -3.34 27.57
N ARG A 163 5.93 -2.23 27.27
CA ARG A 163 6.49 -1.32 28.28
C ARG A 163 5.42 -0.56 29.06
N HIS A 164 4.22 -0.49 28.50
CA HIS A 164 3.06 0.17 29.09
C HIS A 164 1.95 -0.82 29.47
N GLY A 165 2.26 -2.13 29.51
CA GLY A 165 1.28 -3.15 29.87
C GLY A 165 0.12 -3.31 28.89
N VAL A 166 0.30 -2.95 27.61
CA VAL A 166 -0.71 -3.10 26.57
C VAL A 166 -0.47 -4.39 25.81
N ASP A 167 -1.44 -5.30 25.81
CA ASP A 167 -1.43 -6.50 24.97
C ASP A 167 -2.13 -6.22 23.62
N ALA A 168 -1.39 -6.35 22.52
CA ALA A 168 -1.93 -6.13 21.18
C ALA A 168 -3.00 -7.16 20.78
N SER A 169 -2.90 -8.39 21.27
CA SER A 169 -3.89 -9.45 21.03
C SER A 169 -5.20 -9.15 21.77
N GLU A 170 -5.10 -8.63 22.99
CA GLU A 170 -6.27 -8.19 23.76
C GLU A 170 -6.95 -7.00 23.07
N VAL A 171 -6.18 -6.02 22.59
CA VAL A 171 -6.71 -4.87 21.84
C VAL A 171 -7.43 -5.33 20.56
N LEU A 172 -6.86 -6.27 19.82
CA LEU A 172 -7.53 -6.85 18.65
C LEU A 172 -8.82 -7.57 19.06
N THR A 173 -8.78 -8.39 20.11
CA THR A 173 -9.93 -9.15 20.60
C THR A 173 -11.08 -8.22 21.02
N GLN A 174 -10.78 -7.19 21.80
CA GLN A 174 -11.74 -6.16 22.19
C GLN A 174 -12.30 -5.41 20.97
N ARG A 175 -11.48 -5.16 19.95
CA ARG A 175 -12.00 -4.54 18.71
C ARG A 175 -12.91 -5.49 17.94
N LEU A 176 -12.60 -6.77 17.89
CA LEU A 176 -13.40 -7.78 17.18
C LEU A 176 -14.75 -8.08 17.85
N SER A 177 -14.94 -7.69 19.12
CA SER A 177 -16.24 -7.80 19.81
C SER A 177 -17.20 -6.63 19.52
N LEU A 178 -16.76 -5.63 18.76
CA LEU A 178 -17.60 -4.51 18.30
C LEU A 178 -18.08 -4.74 16.87
N ASP A 179 -19.02 -3.92 16.43
CA ASP A 179 -19.53 -3.93 15.05
C ASP A 179 -18.42 -3.80 13.99
N PHE A 180 -18.74 -4.28 12.79
CA PHE A 180 -17.84 -4.19 11.65
C PHE A 180 -17.44 -2.73 11.39
N PRO A 181 -16.17 -2.48 11.04
CA PRO A 181 -15.73 -1.15 10.68
C PRO A 181 -16.54 -0.57 9.52
N THR A 182 -16.90 0.71 9.59
CA THR A 182 -17.60 1.40 8.49
C THR A 182 -16.61 2.15 7.59
N ARG A 183 -15.44 2.52 8.13
CA ARG A 183 -14.43 3.29 7.41
C ARG A 183 -13.27 2.42 6.97
N LYS A 184 -12.74 2.74 5.77
CA LYS A 184 -11.55 2.10 5.20
C LYS A 184 -10.37 2.01 6.18
N ARG A 185 -10.10 3.08 6.93
CA ARG A 185 -8.95 3.16 7.85
C ARG A 185 -9.07 2.16 9.00
N GLU A 186 -10.26 2.02 9.54
CA GLU A 186 -10.54 1.12 10.67
C GLU A 186 -10.42 -0.35 10.21
N TRP A 187 -10.96 -0.68 9.02
CA TRP A 187 -10.75 -1.99 8.39
C TRP A 187 -9.27 -2.34 8.24
N LEU A 188 -8.48 -1.43 7.65
CA LEU A 188 -7.05 -1.66 7.43
C LEU A 188 -6.25 -1.75 8.75
N GLY A 189 -6.75 -1.12 9.82
CA GLY A 189 -6.23 -1.28 11.18
C GLY A 189 -6.42 -2.69 11.69
N VAL A 190 -7.66 -3.18 11.70
CA VAL A 190 -8.04 -4.52 12.20
C VAL A 190 -7.35 -5.62 11.40
N LEU A 191 -7.52 -5.62 10.06
CA LEU A 191 -6.92 -6.65 9.19
C LEU A 191 -5.39 -6.62 9.25
N GLY A 192 -4.82 -5.41 9.34
CA GLY A 192 -3.38 -5.23 9.45
C GLY A 192 -2.81 -5.76 10.76
N LEU A 193 -3.45 -5.46 11.89
CA LEU A 193 -3.04 -5.97 13.19
C LEU A 193 -3.21 -7.49 13.27
N ALA A 194 -4.31 -8.04 12.75
CA ALA A 194 -4.52 -9.49 12.69
C ALA A 194 -3.40 -10.20 11.89
N SER A 195 -3.04 -9.66 10.72
CA SER A 195 -1.93 -10.18 9.91
C SER A 195 -0.60 -10.14 10.64
N GLU A 196 -0.33 -9.05 11.35
CA GLU A 196 0.92 -8.81 12.06
C GLU A 196 1.09 -9.66 13.33
N LEU A 197 -0.03 -10.06 13.94
CA LEU A 197 -0.10 -10.95 15.09
C LEU A 197 -0.29 -12.42 14.70
N GLU A 198 -0.42 -12.71 13.40
CA GLU A 198 -0.73 -14.06 12.89
C GLU A 198 -2.02 -14.65 13.49
N ILE A 199 -3.00 -13.79 13.80
CA ILE A 199 -4.28 -14.19 14.37
C ILE A 199 -5.26 -14.46 13.22
N ARG A 200 -5.76 -15.70 13.17
CA ARG A 200 -6.82 -16.11 12.23
C ARG A 200 -8.14 -15.44 12.62
N LEU A 201 -8.66 -14.62 11.71
CA LEU A 201 -9.97 -14.01 11.87
C LEU A 201 -11.08 -15.04 11.66
N GLN A 202 -12.20 -14.84 12.36
CA GLN A 202 -13.38 -15.65 12.14
C GLN A 202 -13.92 -15.45 10.72
N LYS A 203 -14.51 -16.51 10.14
CA LYS A 203 -14.94 -16.53 8.74
C LYS A 203 -15.87 -15.38 8.36
N HIS A 204 -16.78 -14.96 9.24
CA HIS A 204 -17.69 -13.85 8.96
C HIS A 204 -16.98 -12.50 8.81
N TRP A 205 -15.88 -12.26 9.54
CA TRP A 205 -15.05 -11.07 9.38
C TRP A 205 -14.35 -11.05 8.02
N LEU A 206 -13.89 -12.21 7.54
CA LEU A 206 -13.26 -12.35 6.23
C LEU A 206 -14.29 -12.11 5.11
N ILE A 207 -15.48 -12.69 5.22
CA ILE A 207 -16.58 -12.50 4.25
C ILE A 207 -16.99 -11.02 4.16
N GLU A 208 -17.17 -10.37 5.30
CA GLU A 208 -17.54 -8.95 5.34
C GLU A 208 -16.43 -8.07 4.73
N ALA A 209 -15.16 -8.34 5.08
CA ALA A 209 -14.03 -7.61 4.53
C ALA A 209 -13.87 -7.80 3.01
N LEU A 210 -14.11 -9.02 2.51
CA LEU A 210 -14.13 -9.34 1.08
C LEU A 210 -15.32 -8.72 0.34
N SER A 211 -16.39 -8.36 1.05
CA SER A 211 -17.55 -7.65 0.47
C SER A 211 -17.41 -6.13 0.52
N SER A 212 -16.32 -5.62 1.12
CA SER A 212 -16.08 -4.19 1.26
C SER A 212 -16.02 -3.47 -0.09
N ILE A 213 -16.59 -2.26 -0.15
CA ILE A 213 -16.48 -1.37 -1.32
C ILE A 213 -15.02 -0.96 -1.62
N TYR A 214 -14.12 -1.06 -0.65
CA TYR A 214 -12.73 -0.63 -0.78
C TYR A 214 -11.83 -1.77 -1.26
N PRO A 215 -11.22 -1.67 -2.46
CA PRO A 215 -10.35 -2.74 -2.97
C PRO A 215 -9.15 -3.06 -2.08
N SER A 216 -8.61 -2.07 -1.35
CA SER A 216 -7.51 -2.31 -0.43
C SER A 216 -7.91 -3.12 0.81
N VAL A 217 -9.19 -3.04 1.22
CA VAL A 217 -9.72 -3.84 2.34
C VAL A 217 -9.88 -5.28 1.88
N ARG A 218 -10.51 -5.49 0.71
CA ARG A 218 -10.61 -6.82 0.09
C ARG A 218 -9.25 -7.45 -0.14
N GLN A 219 -8.28 -6.68 -0.64
CA GLN A 219 -6.90 -7.16 -0.82
C GLN A 219 -6.26 -7.59 0.51
N ALA A 220 -6.45 -6.82 1.58
CA ALA A 220 -5.93 -7.18 2.90
C ALA A 220 -6.61 -8.45 3.45
N ALA A 221 -7.92 -8.60 3.21
CA ALA A 221 -8.68 -9.78 3.59
C ALA A 221 -8.22 -11.04 2.84
N VAL A 222 -7.99 -10.95 1.53
CA VAL A 222 -7.44 -12.05 0.71
C VAL A 222 -6.14 -12.57 1.30
N ARG A 223 -5.25 -11.67 1.77
CA ARG A 223 -3.96 -12.06 2.37
C ARG A 223 -4.07 -12.76 3.72
N LEU A 224 -5.23 -12.70 4.36
CA LEU A 224 -5.52 -13.37 5.63
C LEU A 224 -6.24 -14.72 5.45
N LEU A 225 -6.64 -15.06 4.21
CA LEU A 225 -7.26 -16.34 3.92
C LEU A 225 -6.24 -17.46 4.15
N GLY A 226 -6.68 -18.53 4.82
CA GLY A 226 -5.90 -19.75 5.03
C GLY A 226 -6.29 -20.83 4.03
N ASP A 227 -5.66 -22.00 4.15
CA ASP A 227 -5.87 -23.13 3.24
C ASP A 227 -7.33 -23.63 3.24
N GLU A 228 -8.03 -23.52 4.36
CA GLU A 228 -9.45 -23.87 4.49
C GLU A 228 -10.40 -22.92 3.77
N ASP A 229 -9.93 -21.73 3.39
CA ASP A 229 -10.74 -20.66 2.79
C ASP A 229 -10.71 -20.69 1.26
N LEU A 230 -10.46 -21.87 0.67
CA LEU A 230 -10.32 -22.08 -0.77
C LEU A 230 -11.46 -21.45 -1.59
N GLN A 231 -12.71 -21.60 -1.15
CA GLN A 231 -13.85 -21.01 -1.87
C GLN A 231 -13.78 -19.48 -1.91
N LEU A 232 -13.39 -18.82 -0.82
CA LEU A 232 -13.24 -17.37 -0.76
C LEU A 232 -12.05 -16.91 -1.61
N MET A 233 -10.97 -17.68 -1.60
CA MET A 233 -9.77 -17.45 -2.41
C MET A 233 -10.10 -17.50 -3.91
N LEU A 234 -10.80 -18.55 -4.35
CA LEU A 234 -11.23 -18.70 -5.74
C LEU A 234 -12.29 -17.67 -6.14
N GLY A 235 -13.16 -17.26 -5.23
CA GLY A 235 -14.09 -16.15 -5.46
C GLY A 235 -13.37 -14.84 -5.77
N ALA A 236 -12.30 -14.54 -5.02
CA ALA A 236 -11.51 -13.31 -5.20
C ALA A 236 -10.73 -13.22 -6.53
N LEU A 237 -10.58 -14.33 -7.27
CA LEU A 237 -10.01 -14.32 -8.63
C LEU A 237 -10.89 -13.58 -9.65
N SER A 238 -12.15 -13.30 -9.32
CA SER A 238 -13.08 -12.53 -10.16
C SER A 238 -13.22 -11.08 -9.72
N ASP A 239 -12.44 -10.65 -8.73
CA ASP A 239 -12.53 -9.27 -8.26
C ASP A 239 -12.21 -8.28 -9.39
N PRO A 240 -13.01 -7.22 -9.58
CA PRO A 240 -12.77 -6.23 -10.63
C PRO A 240 -11.44 -5.49 -10.41
N SER A 241 -10.99 -5.34 -9.16
CA SER A 241 -9.71 -4.71 -8.86
C SER A 241 -8.55 -5.66 -9.12
N GLU A 242 -7.67 -5.27 -10.04
CA GLU A 242 -6.44 -5.99 -10.37
C GLU A 242 -5.58 -6.32 -9.14
N LYS A 243 -5.50 -5.42 -8.15
CA LYS A 243 -4.75 -5.64 -6.91
C LYS A 243 -5.30 -6.77 -6.04
N VAL A 244 -6.60 -7.01 -6.10
CA VAL A 244 -7.27 -8.08 -5.33
C VAL A 244 -7.11 -9.39 -6.07
N TYR A 245 -7.39 -9.39 -7.37
CA TYR A 245 -7.12 -10.51 -8.27
C TYR A 245 -5.67 -11.03 -8.13
N LEU A 246 -4.67 -10.16 -8.23
CA LEU A 246 -3.26 -10.56 -8.12
C LEU A 246 -2.92 -11.14 -6.74
N ALA A 247 -3.55 -10.62 -5.67
CA ALA A 247 -3.37 -11.18 -4.33
C ALA A 247 -4.01 -12.57 -4.21
N ALA A 248 -5.19 -12.76 -4.81
CA ALA A 248 -5.89 -14.05 -4.82
C ALA A 248 -5.11 -15.07 -5.66
N TYR A 249 -4.65 -14.68 -6.84
CA TYR A 249 -3.83 -15.52 -7.71
C TYR A 249 -2.55 -15.97 -7.00
N ALA A 250 -1.80 -15.05 -6.40
CA ALA A 250 -0.57 -15.38 -5.67
C ALA A 250 -0.80 -16.28 -4.44
N LEU A 251 -2.01 -16.25 -3.86
CA LEU A 251 -2.39 -17.15 -2.78
C LEU A 251 -2.80 -18.52 -3.32
N SER A 252 -3.58 -18.57 -4.39
CA SER A 252 -3.98 -19.81 -5.06
C SER A 252 -2.79 -20.57 -5.63
N ASP A 253 -1.82 -19.87 -6.23
CA ASP A 253 -0.62 -20.47 -6.81
C ASP A 253 0.27 -21.21 -5.78
N LYS A 254 0.10 -20.90 -4.49
CA LYS A 254 0.80 -21.59 -3.39
C LYS A 254 0.08 -22.85 -2.91
N GLN A 255 -1.18 -23.04 -3.29
CA GLN A 255 -1.96 -24.17 -2.83
C GLN A 255 -1.59 -25.43 -3.61
N PRO A 256 -1.60 -26.62 -2.96
CA PRO A 256 -1.39 -27.87 -3.67
C PRO A 256 -2.41 -28.04 -4.79
N TRP A 257 -1.95 -28.41 -5.99
CA TRP A 257 -2.81 -28.65 -7.14
C TRP A 257 -4.01 -29.57 -6.84
N ALA A 258 -3.77 -30.65 -6.09
CA ALA A 258 -4.81 -31.62 -5.74
C ALA A 258 -5.99 -31.00 -4.98
N VAL A 259 -5.76 -29.88 -4.27
CA VAL A 259 -6.79 -29.12 -3.54
C VAL A 259 -7.50 -28.14 -4.48
N LEU A 260 -6.77 -27.52 -5.41
CA LEU A 260 -7.29 -26.50 -6.32
C LEU A 260 -8.14 -27.08 -7.46
N ASN A 261 -7.81 -28.26 -7.96
CA ASN A 261 -8.24 -28.75 -9.27
C ASN A 261 -9.74 -28.60 -9.56
N THR A 262 -10.56 -29.04 -8.60
CA THR A 262 -12.01 -29.10 -8.72
C THR A 262 -12.59 -27.69 -8.64
N GLY A 263 -12.08 -26.87 -7.74
CA GLY A 263 -12.51 -25.49 -7.57
C GLY A 263 -12.16 -24.61 -8.76
N VAL A 264 -10.95 -24.75 -9.31
CA VAL A 264 -10.50 -24.04 -10.51
C VAL A 264 -11.33 -24.47 -11.73
N ALA A 265 -11.56 -25.78 -11.92
CA ALA A 265 -12.41 -26.28 -13.00
C ALA A 265 -13.83 -25.71 -12.90
N THR A 266 -14.45 -25.81 -11.73
CA THR A 266 -15.81 -25.28 -11.47
C THR A 266 -15.89 -23.78 -11.76
N LYS A 267 -14.86 -23.03 -11.36
CA LYS A 267 -14.81 -21.60 -11.61
C LYS A 267 -14.76 -21.29 -13.10
N LEU A 268 -13.88 -21.95 -13.84
CA LEU A 268 -13.75 -21.75 -15.27
C LEU A 268 -15.03 -22.20 -16.00
N ASP A 269 -15.68 -23.28 -15.54
CA ASP A 269 -16.95 -23.75 -16.09
C ASP A 269 -18.05 -22.69 -16.02
N CYS A 270 -18.08 -21.90 -14.95
CA CYS A 270 -19.05 -20.83 -14.75
C CYS A 270 -18.66 -19.52 -15.42
N GLU A 271 -17.38 -19.15 -15.38
CA GLU A 271 -16.96 -17.76 -15.61
C GLU A 271 -15.99 -17.58 -16.79
N TRP A 272 -15.60 -18.63 -17.51
CA TRP A 272 -14.58 -18.54 -18.57
C TRP A 272 -14.87 -17.44 -19.60
N HIS A 273 -16.14 -17.30 -19.99
CA HIS A 273 -16.61 -16.34 -20.99
C HIS A 273 -16.78 -14.92 -20.44
N ASP A 274 -17.03 -14.77 -19.15
CA ASP A 274 -17.22 -13.47 -18.49
C ASP A 274 -15.89 -12.85 -18.05
N LEU A 275 -14.88 -13.68 -17.83
CA LEU A 275 -13.55 -13.25 -17.47
C LEU A 275 -12.79 -12.66 -18.67
N PRO A 276 -11.97 -11.61 -18.46
CA PRO A 276 -11.03 -11.16 -19.48
C PRO A 276 -10.15 -12.33 -19.95
N PRO A 277 -9.86 -12.48 -21.26
CA PRO A 277 -9.12 -13.63 -21.77
C PRO A 277 -7.80 -13.91 -21.06
N GLN A 278 -7.09 -12.85 -20.65
CA GLN A 278 -5.84 -12.97 -19.90
C GLN A 278 -6.05 -13.62 -18.52
N ARG A 279 -7.16 -13.33 -17.84
CA ARG A 279 -7.51 -13.90 -16.53
C ARG A 279 -7.95 -15.35 -16.65
N SER A 280 -8.80 -15.71 -17.61
CA SER A 280 -9.21 -17.11 -17.81
C SER A 280 -7.98 -18.00 -18.08
N TRP A 281 -7.03 -17.53 -18.91
CA TRP A 281 -5.77 -18.22 -19.16
C TRP A 281 -4.86 -18.29 -17.93
N ALA A 282 -4.77 -17.23 -17.13
CA ALA A 282 -3.99 -17.26 -15.91
C ALA A 282 -4.59 -18.24 -14.89
N ILE A 283 -5.90 -18.20 -14.66
CA ILE A 283 -6.59 -19.14 -13.76
C ILE A 283 -6.42 -20.58 -14.25
N LEU A 284 -6.48 -20.84 -15.56
CA LEU A 284 -6.18 -22.15 -16.13
C LEU A 284 -4.74 -22.60 -15.79
N ARG A 285 -3.76 -21.68 -15.74
CA ARG A 285 -2.36 -22.00 -15.38
C ARG A 285 -2.15 -22.39 -13.92
N LEU A 286 -3.14 -22.20 -13.05
CA LEU A 286 -3.14 -22.81 -11.72
C LEU A 286 -3.28 -24.33 -11.81
N MET A 287 -3.69 -24.87 -12.95
CA MET A 287 -3.68 -26.30 -13.24
C MET A 287 -2.33 -26.78 -13.75
N SER A 288 -1.96 -28.03 -13.44
CA SER A 288 -0.79 -28.66 -14.06
C SER A 288 -1.01 -28.79 -15.58
N HIS A 289 0.07 -28.76 -16.37
CA HIS A 289 -0.01 -28.66 -17.82
C HIS A 289 -0.93 -29.70 -18.48
N TRP A 290 -0.81 -30.98 -18.14
CA TRP A 290 -1.69 -32.01 -18.73
C TRP A 290 -3.13 -31.91 -18.25
N GLN A 291 -3.36 -31.36 -17.06
CA GLN A 291 -4.70 -31.12 -16.54
C GLN A 291 -5.37 -29.92 -17.21
N GLN A 292 -4.58 -28.92 -17.63
CA GLN A 292 -5.09 -27.82 -18.47
C GLN A 292 -5.69 -28.37 -19.76
N ILE A 293 -4.96 -29.25 -20.46
CA ILE A 293 -5.47 -29.80 -21.72
C ILE A 293 -6.62 -30.79 -21.49
N ALA A 294 -6.58 -31.60 -20.44
CA ALA A 294 -7.70 -32.45 -20.06
C ALA A 294 -8.98 -31.63 -19.83
N TYR A 295 -8.85 -30.49 -19.15
CA TYR A 295 -9.96 -29.55 -18.97
C TYR A 295 -10.49 -29.01 -20.30
N LEU A 296 -9.61 -28.52 -21.17
CA LEU A 296 -10.02 -27.95 -22.47
C LEU A 296 -10.70 -28.98 -23.39
N LEU A 297 -10.19 -30.22 -23.43
CA LEU A 297 -10.78 -31.31 -24.20
C LEU A 297 -12.15 -31.71 -23.64
N LYS A 298 -12.30 -31.76 -22.31
CA LYS A 298 -13.60 -31.97 -21.67
C LYS A 298 -14.61 -30.89 -22.03
N ARG A 299 -14.21 -29.62 -22.09
CA ARG A 299 -15.10 -28.52 -22.52
C ARG A 299 -15.49 -28.62 -23.98
N LEU A 300 -14.55 -29.00 -24.85
CA LEU A 300 -14.82 -29.24 -26.26
C LEU A 300 -15.92 -30.30 -26.46
N GLU A 301 -15.86 -31.40 -25.69
CA GLU A 301 -16.87 -32.46 -25.73
C GLU A 301 -18.22 -32.03 -25.12
N ALA A 302 -18.19 -31.28 -24.02
CA ALA A 302 -19.39 -30.89 -23.28
C ALA A 302 -20.19 -29.75 -23.95
N GLU A 303 -19.56 -28.93 -24.80
CA GLU A 303 -20.17 -27.75 -25.39
C GLU A 303 -20.07 -27.71 -26.93
N PRO A 304 -20.79 -28.60 -27.64
CA PRO A 304 -20.72 -28.68 -29.10
C PRO A 304 -21.22 -27.41 -29.80
N VAL A 305 -22.05 -26.60 -29.14
CA VAL A 305 -22.58 -25.34 -29.69
C VAL A 305 -21.47 -24.29 -29.90
N VAL A 306 -20.43 -24.30 -29.06
CA VAL A 306 -19.28 -23.38 -29.14
C VAL A 306 -17.99 -24.12 -29.46
N GLU A 307 -18.08 -25.23 -30.19
CA GLU A 307 -16.97 -26.11 -30.55
C GLU A 307 -15.77 -25.36 -31.16
N THR A 308 -16.01 -24.47 -32.13
CA THR A 308 -14.95 -23.68 -32.80
C THR A 308 -14.16 -22.84 -31.81
N PHE A 309 -14.80 -22.32 -30.76
CA PHE A 309 -14.12 -21.57 -29.73
C PHE A 309 -13.17 -22.46 -28.93
N TRP A 310 -13.63 -23.63 -28.48
CA TRP A 310 -12.82 -24.57 -27.70
C TRP A 310 -11.68 -25.19 -28.51
N LEU A 311 -11.91 -25.53 -29.78
CA LEU A 311 -10.86 -25.96 -30.71
C LEU A 311 -9.73 -24.92 -30.80
N ARG A 312 -10.08 -23.63 -30.92
CA ARG A 312 -9.11 -22.54 -30.92
C ARG A 312 -8.34 -22.43 -29.59
N LYS A 313 -8.97 -22.75 -28.45
CA LYS A 313 -8.28 -22.76 -27.15
C LYS A 313 -7.31 -23.94 -27.05
N VAL A 314 -7.71 -25.13 -27.50
CA VAL A 314 -6.83 -26.30 -27.59
C VAL A 314 -5.62 -26.00 -28.47
N ASP A 315 -5.84 -25.48 -29.67
CA ASP A 315 -4.76 -25.12 -30.61
C ASP A 315 -3.80 -24.06 -30.03
N LEU A 316 -4.35 -23.02 -29.37
CA LEU A 316 -3.53 -22.00 -28.70
C LEU A 316 -2.76 -22.55 -27.50
N TRP A 317 -3.31 -23.52 -26.77
CA TRP A 317 -2.59 -24.20 -25.70
C TRP A 317 -1.40 -24.97 -26.27
N CYS A 318 -1.62 -25.75 -27.34
CA CYS A 318 -0.56 -26.52 -28.00
C CYS A 318 0.57 -25.64 -28.52
N ASP A 319 0.26 -24.50 -29.15
CA ASP A 319 1.25 -23.54 -29.69
C ASP A 319 2.23 -23.02 -28.63
N ARG A 320 1.77 -22.96 -27.37
CA ARG A 320 2.52 -22.36 -26.26
C ARG A 320 3.37 -23.36 -25.48
N GLN A 321 3.32 -24.65 -25.82
CA GLN A 321 4.10 -25.67 -25.13
C GLN A 321 5.43 -25.92 -25.84
N TYR A 322 6.54 -25.51 -25.23
CA TYR A 322 7.88 -25.80 -25.76
C TYR A 322 8.48 -27.07 -25.12
N GLN A 323 8.20 -27.33 -23.83
CA GLN A 323 8.50 -28.57 -23.10
C GLN A 323 7.49 -28.74 -21.95
N VAL A 324 6.71 -29.83 -21.95
CA VAL A 324 5.73 -30.08 -20.89
C VAL A 324 6.34 -30.96 -19.81
N VAL A 325 6.82 -30.33 -18.74
CA VAL A 325 7.20 -31.04 -17.51
C VAL A 325 6.02 -30.99 -16.54
N ASP A 326 5.48 -32.16 -16.22
CA ASP A 326 4.41 -32.33 -15.25
C ASP A 326 4.66 -33.65 -14.53
N PRO A 327 5.15 -33.66 -13.28
CA PRO A 327 5.37 -34.90 -12.53
C PRO A 327 4.09 -35.47 -11.92
N VAL A 328 2.96 -34.76 -12.02
CA VAL A 328 1.71 -35.07 -11.30
C VAL A 328 0.79 -35.99 -12.11
N THR A 329 0.62 -35.72 -13.40
CA THR A 329 -0.28 -36.52 -14.26
C THR A 329 0.36 -37.88 -14.59
N SER A 330 -0.36 -38.98 -14.50
CA SER A 330 0.23 -40.32 -14.75
C SER A 330 0.61 -40.53 -16.22
N LYS A 331 1.57 -41.43 -16.51
CA LYS A 331 1.97 -41.73 -17.90
C LYS A 331 0.78 -42.19 -18.75
N GLY A 332 -0.10 -43.03 -18.19
CA GLY A 332 -1.28 -43.53 -18.89
C GLY A 332 -2.25 -42.41 -19.30
N GLU A 333 -2.53 -41.48 -18.38
CA GLU A 333 -3.37 -40.31 -18.68
C GLU A 333 -2.75 -39.41 -19.74
N ARG A 334 -1.43 -39.16 -19.67
CA ARG A 334 -0.70 -38.38 -20.69
C ARG A 334 -0.83 -39.03 -22.07
N SER A 335 -0.60 -40.35 -22.16
CA SER A 335 -0.73 -41.09 -23.41
C SER A 335 -2.15 -40.98 -23.99
N ALA A 336 -3.19 -41.07 -23.15
CA ALA A 336 -4.58 -40.92 -23.59
C ALA A 336 -4.88 -39.52 -24.13
N LEU A 337 -4.46 -38.47 -23.42
CA LEU A 337 -4.62 -37.07 -23.86
C LEU A 337 -3.86 -36.80 -25.16
N MET A 338 -2.64 -37.35 -25.31
CA MET A 338 -1.88 -37.24 -26.56
C MET A 338 -2.58 -37.94 -27.73
N GLN A 339 -3.22 -39.09 -27.52
CA GLN A 339 -3.98 -39.76 -28.58
C GLN A 339 -5.17 -38.91 -29.04
N GLN A 340 -5.89 -38.27 -28.11
CA GLN A 340 -6.97 -37.34 -28.44
C GLN A 340 -6.47 -36.14 -29.26
N LEU A 341 -5.35 -35.52 -28.85
CA LEU A 341 -4.73 -34.43 -29.61
C LEU A 341 -4.30 -34.85 -31.01
N ARG A 342 -3.71 -36.04 -31.17
CA ARG A 342 -3.33 -36.59 -32.47
C ARG A 342 -4.54 -36.83 -33.37
N ALA A 343 -5.66 -37.30 -32.82
CA ALA A 343 -6.90 -37.47 -33.58
C ALA A 343 -7.46 -36.12 -34.06
N LEU A 344 -7.49 -35.09 -33.20
CA LEU A 344 -7.89 -33.74 -33.59
C LEU A 344 -6.99 -33.17 -34.70
N ALA A 345 -5.68 -33.40 -34.63
CA ALA A 345 -4.73 -32.97 -35.65
C ALA A 345 -4.91 -33.72 -36.98
N ALA A 346 -5.15 -35.04 -36.93
CA ALA A 346 -5.39 -35.87 -38.12
C ALA A 346 -6.66 -35.44 -38.88
N ASN A 347 -7.67 -34.99 -38.13
CA ASN A 347 -8.92 -34.46 -38.69
C ASN A 347 -8.82 -32.98 -39.12
N GLY A 348 -7.65 -32.35 -39.00
CA GLY A 348 -7.41 -30.97 -39.42
C GLY A 348 -8.01 -29.90 -38.49
N HIS A 349 -8.46 -30.27 -37.28
CA HIS A 349 -9.04 -29.33 -36.32
C HIS A 349 -8.00 -28.49 -35.57
N ILE A 350 -6.75 -28.97 -35.46
CA ILE A 350 -5.61 -28.28 -34.85
C ILE A 350 -4.33 -28.52 -35.67
N GLN A 351 -3.30 -27.69 -35.51
CA GLN A 351 -2.08 -27.81 -36.31
C GLN A 351 -1.23 -29.01 -35.89
N SER A 352 -1.00 -29.95 -36.82
CA SER A 352 -0.21 -31.18 -36.58
C SER A 352 1.23 -30.91 -36.14
N ALA A 353 1.86 -29.87 -36.67
CA ALA A 353 3.23 -29.45 -36.31
C ALA A 353 3.36 -29.13 -34.81
N ARG A 354 2.30 -28.64 -34.16
CA ARG A 354 2.29 -28.30 -32.73
C ARG A 354 2.17 -29.52 -31.84
N VAL A 355 1.48 -30.56 -32.30
CA VAL A 355 1.31 -31.82 -31.55
C VAL A 355 2.56 -32.70 -31.65
N ALA A 356 3.35 -32.56 -32.71
CA ALA A 356 4.60 -33.30 -32.90
C ALA A 356 5.71 -32.93 -31.89
N LEU A 357 5.56 -31.81 -31.17
CA LEU A 357 6.53 -31.33 -30.17
C LEU A 357 6.40 -32.04 -28.81
N PHE A 358 5.33 -32.80 -28.59
CA PHE A 358 5.14 -33.57 -27.37
C PHE A 358 5.85 -34.93 -27.49
N THR A 359 7.04 -35.06 -26.89
CA THR A 359 7.75 -36.34 -26.71
C THR A 359 7.40 -36.95 -25.36
N ASP A 360 7.25 -38.28 -25.30
CA ASP A 360 6.96 -39.06 -24.08
C ASP A 360 7.91 -38.77 -22.90
#